data_AF-A0A2V6FEF7-F1
#
_entry.id   AF-A0A2V6FEF7-F1
#
_cell.length_a   1.000
_cell.length_b   1.000
_cell.length_c   1.000
_cell.angle_alpha   90.00
_cell.angle_beta   90.00
_cell.angle_gamma   90.00
#
_symmetry.space_group_name_H-M   'P 1'
#
loop_
_entity.id
_entity.type
_entity.pdbx_description
1 polymer ?
#
loop_
_entity_poly.entity_id
_entity_poly.type
_entity_poly.pdbx_seq_one_letter_code
_entity_poly.pdbx_strand_id
1 'polypeptide(L)'
;MTHTDLGFNPENVLSVACWPERSKYPNRDDYYAELFQRVQRLPGAQSFAVVDYLPLLGGDTSYSFTVEGHPSPERDRDQMAHVRGVSADYFRVLQIPVARGRPFSEHDTGQSEWVVAINQALARRYFGGEDPVGKILNMNGPRKVVGVVGDVKPNGFESLVVPEIYVPFRQWYPVGLQLIVRTDEGSKNLASNL
;
A
#
# COMPACT_ATOMS: atom_id res chain seq x y z
N MET A 1 -25.05 13.78 9.58
CA MET A 1 -23.59 13.53 9.76
C MET A 1 -22.97 13.57 8.37
N THR A 2 -22.03 14.47 8.13
CA THR A 2 -21.30 14.54 6.85
C THR A 2 -20.28 13.41 6.80
N HIS A 3 -20.55 12.39 6.01
CA HIS A 3 -19.58 11.36 5.66
C HIS A 3 -18.52 12.03 4.77
N THR A 4 -17.32 12.25 5.30
CA THR A 4 -16.23 12.91 4.57
C THR A 4 -15.35 11.85 3.92
N ASP A 5 -15.12 12.00 2.62
CA ASP A 5 -14.36 11.04 1.82
C ASP A 5 -12.86 11.06 2.20
N LEU A 6 -12.40 9.94 2.76
CA LEU A 6 -11.02 9.65 3.13
C LEU A 6 -10.23 8.99 1.99
N GLY A 7 -10.91 8.57 0.91
CA GLY A 7 -10.34 7.74 -0.15
C GLY A 7 -10.25 6.24 0.17
N PHE A 8 -10.65 5.85 1.39
CA PHE A 8 -10.73 4.46 1.86
C PHE A 8 -11.89 4.31 2.86
N ASN A 9 -12.31 3.07 3.12
CA ASN A 9 -13.35 2.76 4.09
C ASN A 9 -12.76 2.24 5.43
N PRO A 10 -12.78 3.05 6.50
CA PRO A 10 -12.29 2.63 7.83
C PRO A 10 -13.30 1.79 8.63
N GLU A 11 -14.56 1.66 8.20
CA GLU A 11 -15.59 0.95 8.95
C GLU A 11 -15.27 -0.54 9.05
N ASN A 12 -15.43 -1.11 10.25
CA ASN A 12 -15.13 -2.52 10.56
C ASN A 12 -13.71 -2.96 10.17
N VAL A 13 -12.74 -2.05 10.27
CA VAL A 13 -11.32 -2.34 10.04
C VAL A 13 -10.57 -2.32 11.37
N LEU A 14 -9.84 -3.40 11.66
CA LEU A 14 -8.89 -3.50 12.75
C LEU A 14 -7.46 -3.47 12.20
N SER A 15 -6.56 -2.86 12.95
CA SER A 15 -5.12 -2.86 12.66
C SER A 15 -4.32 -3.42 13.82
N VAL A 16 -3.38 -4.31 13.52
CA VAL A 16 -2.46 -4.87 14.53
C VAL A 16 -1.03 -4.76 14.02
N ALA A 17 -0.14 -4.23 14.88
CA ALA A 17 1.28 -4.18 14.60
C ALA A 17 1.89 -5.58 14.72
N CYS A 18 2.57 -6.02 13.67
CA CYS A 18 3.15 -7.33 13.54
C CYS A 18 4.68 -7.21 13.41
N TRP A 19 5.39 -7.68 14.42
CA TRP A 19 6.86 -7.67 14.46
C TRP A 19 7.37 -9.10 14.33
N PRO A 20 7.89 -9.53 13.17
CA PRO A 20 8.42 -10.88 13.03
C PRO A 20 9.66 -11.06 13.90
N GLU A 21 9.67 -12.12 14.71
CA GLU A 21 10.85 -12.50 15.47
C GLU A 21 11.90 -13.07 14.51
N ARG A 22 13.01 -12.32 14.30
CA ARG A 22 14.05 -12.68 13.30
C ARG A 22 14.68 -14.05 13.55
N SER A 23 14.78 -14.49 14.80
CA SER A 23 15.28 -15.81 15.19
C SER A 23 14.39 -16.95 14.68
N LYS A 24 13.07 -16.74 14.68
CA LYS A 24 12.06 -17.74 14.29
C LYS A 24 11.79 -17.75 12.78
N TYR A 25 11.88 -16.59 12.13
CA TYR A 25 11.62 -16.46 10.70
C TYR A 25 12.83 -15.85 9.97
N PRO A 26 13.83 -16.68 9.60
CA PRO A 26 14.96 -16.24 8.78
C PRO A 26 14.52 -15.76 7.39
N ASN A 27 13.47 -16.40 6.86
CA ASN A 27 12.79 -16.00 5.63
C ASN A 27 11.47 -15.29 5.97
N ARG A 28 11.29 -14.08 5.46
CA ARG A 28 10.06 -13.30 5.71
C ARG A 28 8.86 -13.89 4.99
N ASP A 29 9.03 -14.51 3.83
CA ASP A 29 7.93 -15.11 3.07
C ASP A 29 7.22 -16.21 3.87
N ASP A 30 7.97 -16.98 4.67
CA ASP A 30 7.42 -18.00 5.56
C ASP A 30 6.58 -17.38 6.70
N TYR A 31 7.05 -16.26 7.27
CA TYR A 31 6.29 -15.49 8.26
C TYR A 31 4.95 -15.00 7.67
N TYR A 32 4.98 -14.44 6.46
CA TYR A 32 3.78 -13.95 5.80
C TYR A 32 2.80 -15.07 5.49
N ALA A 33 3.29 -16.20 4.97
CA ALA A 33 2.47 -17.37 4.71
C ALA A 33 1.79 -17.88 5.98
N GLU A 34 2.51 -17.99 7.10
CA GLU A 34 1.94 -18.41 8.37
C GLU A 34 0.94 -17.38 8.91
N LEU A 35 1.27 -16.08 8.89
CA LEU A 35 0.38 -15.01 9.31
C LEU A 35 -0.93 -15.04 8.51
N PHE A 36 -0.85 -15.16 7.20
CA PHE A 36 -2.02 -15.17 6.32
C PHE A 36 -2.90 -16.39 6.59
N GLN A 37 -2.29 -17.57 6.77
CA GLN A 37 -3.03 -18.79 7.14
C GLN A 37 -3.73 -18.67 8.50
N ARG A 38 -3.10 -18.02 9.48
CA ARG A 38 -3.71 -17.78 10.81
C ARG A 38 -4.90 -16.83 10.70
N VAL A 39 -4.74 -15.70 10.01
CA VAL A 39 -5.80 -14.69 9.87
C VAL A 39 -6.99 -15.22 9.10
N GLN A 40 -6.76 -16.03 8.05
CA GLN A 40 -7.84 -16.72 7.32
C GLN A 40 -8.71 -17.63 8.19
N ARG A 41 -8.19 -18.12 9.31
CA ARG A 41 -8.90 -19.02 10.23
C ARG A 41 -9.58 -18.28 11.38
N LEU A 42 -9.41 -16.96 11.50
CA LEU A 42 -10.02 -16.18 12.57
C LEU A 42 -11.52 -16.02 12.30
N PRO A 43 -12.40 -16.49 13.22
CA PRO A 43 -13.83 -16.24 13.11
C PRO A 43 -14.12 -14.74 13.02
N GLY A 44 -14.96 -14.31 12.08
CA GLY A 44 -15.32 -12.91 11.88
C GLY A 44 -14.35 -12.09 11.01
N ALA A 45 -13.20 -12.65 10.62
CA ALA A 45 -12.33 -12.03 9.61
C ALA A 45 -12.89 -12.25 8.20
N GLN A 46 -13.29 -11.18 7.51
CA GLN A 46 -13.81 -11.25 6.14
C GLN A 46 -12.71 -11.14 5.09
N SER A 47 -11.74 -10.25 5.34
CA SER A 47 -10.59 -10.07 4.46
C SER A 47 -9.46 -9.37 5.21
N PHE A 48 -8.24 -9.50 4.73
CA PHE A 48 -7.08 -8.91 5.39
C PHE A 48 -5.99 -8.52 4.38
N ALA A 49 -5.15 -7.59 4.80
CA ALA A 49 -4.01 -7.11 4.04
C ALA A 49 -2.87 -6.74 4.99
N VAL A 50 -1.66 -6.59 4.46
CA VAL A 50 -0.54 -6.02 5.20
C VAL A 50 -0.02 -4.77 4.51
N VAL A 51 0.46 -3.84 5.32
CA VAL A 51 1.16 -2.64 4.88
C VAL A 51 2.34 -2.37 5.81
N ASP A 52 3.42 -1.75 5.33
CA ASP A 52 4.53 -1.34 6.16
C ASP A 52 4.19 -0.19 7.11
N TYR A 53 3.46 0.82 6.62
CA TYR A 53 2.95 1.94 7.40
C TYR A 53 1.48 2.25 7.11
N LEU A 54 0.67 2.33 8.17
CA LEU A 54 -0.71 2.73 8.05
C LEU A 54 -0.82 4.25 7.84
N PRO A 55 -1.66 4.71 6.89
CA PRO A 55 -1.88 6.14 6.66
C PRO A 55 -2.21 6.90 7.96
N LEU A 56 -3.12 6.35 8.80
CA LEU A 56 -3.61 6.99 10.03
C LEU A 56 -2.63 6.99 11.22
N LEU A 57 -1.52 6.24 11.17
CA LEU A 57 -0.56 6.13 12.29
C LEU A 57 0.62 7.09 12.17
N GLY A 58 0.62 8.01 11.19
CA GLY A 58 1.58 9.12 11.10
C GLY A 58 3.01 8.72 10.71
N GLY A 59 3.19 7.54 10.11
CA GLY A 59 4.48 7.09 9.58
C GLY A 59 4.53 7.18 8.06
N ASP A 60 5.52 7.91 7.53
CA ASP A 60 5.75 8.06 6.10
C ASP A 60 7.21 7.79 5.77
N THR A 61 7.46 6.95 4.76
CA THR A 61 8.79 6.85 4.16
C THR A 61 8.75 7.50 2.79
N SER A 62 9.41 8.65 2.66
CA SER A 62 9.52 9.34 1.38
C SER A 62 10.73 8.84 0.60
N TYR A 63 10.54 8.48 -0.66
CA TYR A 63 11.63 8.10 -1.57
C TYR A 63 11.71 9.07 -2.74
N SER A 64 12.94 9.30 -3.20
CA SER A 64 13.17 9.93 -4.50
C SER A 64 12.83 8.97 -5.62
N PHE A 65 12.28 9.50 -6.70
CA PHE A 65 12.03 8.76 -7.93
C PHE A 65 12.14 9.67 -9.15
N THR A 66 12.39 9.08 -10.31
CA THR A 66 12.24 9.76 -11.61
C THR A 66 11.26 9.01 -12.49
N VAL A 67 10.67 9.70 -13.46
CA VAL A 67 9.82 9.11 -14.49
C VAL A 67 10.63 9.08 -15.79
N GLU A 68 10.76 7.90 -16.40
CA GLU A 68 11.47 7.76 -17.66
C GLU A 68 10.82 8.60 -18.77
N GLY A 69 11.63 9.34 -19.52
CA GLY A 69 11.16 10.22 -20.59
C GLY A 69 10.61 11.57 -20.11
N HIS A 70 10.60 11.85 -18.80
CA HIS A 70 10.19 13.13 -18.24
C HIS A 70 11.40 13.87 -17.64
N PRO A 71 11.54 15.19 -17.88
CA PRO A 71 12.63 15.96 -17.28
C PRO A 71 12.48 15.99 -15.76
N SER A 72 13.60 15.85 -15.05
CA SER A 72 13.65 16.00 -13.61
C SER A 72 13.17 17.41 -13.20
N PRO A 73 12.17 17.55 -12.30
CA PRO A 73 11.82 18.87 -11.77
C PRO A 73 13.05 19.59 -11.18
N GLU A 74 13.05 20.93 -11.26
CA GLU A 74 14.19 21.78 -10.88
C GLU A 74 14.61 21.69 -9.40
N ARG A 75 13.78 21.08 -8.53
CA ARG A 75 14.06 20.92 -7.10
C ARG A 75 13.96 19.45 -6.69
N ASP A 76 14.97 18.96 -5.96
CA ASP A 76 15.01 17.57 -5.49
C ASP A 76 13.81 17.17 -4.60
N ARG A 77 13.28 18.12 -3.81
CA ARG A 77 12.08 17.88 -2.97
C ARG A 77 10.81 17.67 -3.80
N ASP A 78 10.81 18.09 -5.06
CA ASP A 78 9.69 17.93 -5.97
C ASP A 78 9.67 16.55 -6.63
N GLN A 79 10.61 15.65 -6.30
CA GLN A 79 10.69 14.24 -6.74
C GLN A 79 10.49 13.23 -5.60
N MET A 80 9.90 13.66 -4.49
CA MET A 80 9.62 12.76 -3.38
C MET A 80 8.17 12.27 -3.45
N ALA A 81 7.98 10.97 -3.24
CA ALA A 81 6.67 10.39 -3.00
C ALA A 81 6.72 9.54 -1.73
N HIS A 82 5.59 9.46 -1.02
CA HIS A 82 5.45 8.50 0.05
C HIS A 82 5.39 7.11 -0.56
N VAL A 83 6.17 6.18 0.00
CA VAL A 83 6.17 4.78 -0.44
C VAL A 83 5.45 3.92 0.59
N ARG A 84 4.64 2.99 0.10
CA ARG A 84 3.94 1.98 0.90
C ARG A 84 4.16 0.60 0.32
N GLY A 85 4.79 -0.27 1.10
CA GLY A 85 4.84 -1.71 0.82
C GLY A 85 3.54 -2.38 1.22
N VAL A 86 2.79 -2.90 0.26
CA VAL A 86 1.43 -3.43 0.47
C VAL A 86 1.26 -4.86 -0.06
N SER A 87 0.33 -5.62 0.52
CA SER A 87 -0.13 -6.89 -0.05
C SER A 87 -1.06 -6.70 -1.24
N ALA A 88 -1.23 -7.77 -2.03
CA ALA A 88 -2.08 -7.77 -3.23
C ALA A 88 -3.51 -7.29 -2.95
N ASP A 89 -4.05 -7.68 -1.80
CA ASP A 89 -5.42 -7.38 -1.39
C ASP A 89 -5.60 -6.01 -0.71
N TYR A 90 -4.55 -5.22 -0.50
CA TYR A 90 -4.62 -3.97 0.28
C TYR A 90 -5.69 -3.00 -0.22
N PHE A 91 -5.71 -2.70 -1.51
CA PHE A 91 -6.70 -1.78 -2.08
C PHE A 91 -8.13 -2.31 -1.95
N ARG A 92 -8.31 -3.62 -2.13
CA ARG A 92 -9.62 -4.28 -1.97
C ARG A 92 -10.10 -4.22 -0.52
N VAL A 93 -9.23 -4.54 0.43
CA VAL A 93 -9.53 -4.56 1.87
C VAL A 93 -9.88 -3.18 2.37
N LEU A 94 -9.15 -2.14 1.95
CA LEU A 94 -9.45 -0.75 2.30
C LEU A 94 -10.48 -0.08 1.38
N GLN A 95 -10.99 -0.80 0.39
CA GLN A 95 -11.93 -0.27 -0.61
C GLN A 95 -11.40 0.99 -1.34
N ILE A 96 -10.09 1.04 -1.58
CA ILE A 96 -9.45 2.07 -2.40
C ILE A 96 -9.68 1.69 -3.88
N PRO A 97 -10.31 2.55 -4.68
CA PRO A 97 -10.62 2.21 -6.07
C PRO A 97 -9.35 2.15 -6.93
N VAL A 98 -9.28 1.17 -7.84
CA VAL A 98 -8.30 1.14 -8.93
C VAL A 98 -8.91 1.87 -10.13
N ALA A 99 -8.45 3.08 -10.42
CA ALA A 99 -8.98 3.94 -11.47
C ALA A 99 -8.51 3.54 -12.88
N ARG A 100 -7.29 3.01 -13.00
CA ARG A 100 -6.68 2.55 -14.26
C ARG A 100 -5.76 1.35 -14.01
N GLY A 101 -5.58 0.51 -15.01
CA GLY A 101 -4.70 -0.66 -14.94
C GLY A 101 -5.25 -1.75 -14.04
N ARG A 102 -4.38 -2.36 -13.22
CA ARG A 102 -4.71 -3.48 -12.33
C ARG A 102 -4.19 -3.25 -10.91
N PRO A 103 -4.80 -3.91 -9.89
CA PRO A 103 -4.15 -4.06 -8.59
C PRO A 103 -2.93 -5.00 -8.70
N PHE A 104 -2.21 -5.11 -7.58
CA PHE A 104 -1.19 -6.15 -7.44
C PHE A 104 -1.80 -7.55 -7.33
N SER A 105 -0.96 -8.54 -7.55
CA SER A 105 -1.29 -9.96 -7.48
C SER A 105 -0.23 -10.72 -6.69
N GLU A 106 -0.49 -11.99 -6.35
CA GLU A 106 0.49 -12.84 -5.67
C GLU A 106 1.73 -13.14 -6.53
N HIS A 107 1.63 -12.92 -7.86
CA HIS A 107 2.71 -13.12 -8.82
C HIS A 107 3.69 -11.94 -8.91
N ASP A 108 3.33 -10.77 -8.35
CA ASP A 108 4.22 -9.60 -8.28
C ASP A 108 5.27 -9.81 -7.17
N THR A 109 6.32 -10.58 -7.48
CA THR A 109 7.36 -11.03 -6.55
C THR A 109 8.74 -10.52 -6.96
N GLY A 110 9.77 -10.73 -6.14
CA GLY A 110 11.15 -10.40 -6.50
C GLY A 110 11.69 -11.13 -7.74
N GLN A 111 11.01 -12.19 -8.20
CA GLN A 111 11.36 -12.96 -9.41
C GLN A 111 10.59 -12.53 -10.66
N SER A 112 9.60 -11.64 -10.52
CA SER A 112 8.86 -11.07 -11.66
C SER A 112 9.43 -9.70 -12.03
N GLU A 113 8.88 -9.10 -13.08
CA GLU A 113 9.09 -7.68 -13.34
C GLU A 113 8.71 -6.85 -12.11
N TRP A 114 9.52 -5.84 -11.80
CA TRP A 114 9.29 -4.96 -10.67
C TRP A 114 8.23 -3.94 -11.03
N VAL A 115 7.21 -3.81 -10.19
CA VAL A 115 6.02 -3.02 -10.51
C VAL A 115 5.65 -2.09 -9.37
N VAL A 116 4.89 -1.04 -9.72
CA VAL A 116 4.31 -0.09 -8.77
C VAL A 116 2.88 0.24 -9.15
N ALA A 117 2.12 0.71 -8.17
CA ALA A 117 0.89 1.47 -8.41
C ALA A 117 1.09 2.87 -7.86
N ILE A 118 0.43 3.86 -8.44
CA ILE A 118 0.55 5.27 -8.02
C ILE A 118 -0.84 5.81 -7.68
N ASN A 119 -0.93 6.78 -6.77
CA ASN A 119 -2.21 7.46 -6.56
C ASN A 119 -2.51 8.48 -7.68
N GLN A 120 -3.76 8.97 -7.74
CA GLN A 120 -4.16 9.94 -8.75
C GLN A 120 -3.40 11.26 -8.60
N ALA A 121 -3.00 11.68 -7.40
CA ALA A 121 -2.22 12.88 -7.17
C ALA A 121 -0.84 12.82 -7.83
N LEU A 122 -0.14 11.69 -7.72
CA LEU A 122 1.12 11.48 -8.44
C LEU A 122 0.87 11.45 -9.95
N ALA A 123 -0.15 10.71 -10.41
CA ALA A 123 -0.49 10.65 -11.83
C ALA A 123 -0.72 12.05 -12.43
N ARG A 124 -1.56 12.87 -11.79
CA ARG A 124 -1.83 14.26 -12.22
C ARG A 124 -0.58 15.13 -12.23
N ARG A 125 0.28 15.00 -11.21
CA ARG A 125 1.47 15.84 -11.06
C ARG A 125 2.55 15.55 -12.10
N TYR A 126 2.77 14.28 -12.45
CA TYR A 126 3.92 13.89 -13.29
C TYR A 126 3.53 13.48 -14.70
N PHE A 127 2.31 13.01 -14.92
CA PHE A 127 1.85 12.57 -16.23
C PHE A 127 0.84 13.54 -16.85
N GLY A 128 0.25 14.43 -16.05
CA GLY A 128 -0.76 15.38 -16.51
C GLY A 128 -1.96 14.63 -17.10
N GLY A 129 -2.08 14.64 -18.43
CA GLY A 129 -3.09 13.90 -19.19
C GLY A 129 -2.60 12.61 -19.85
N GLU A 130 -1.31 12.30 -19.77
CA GLU A 130 -0.74 11.05 -20.27
C GLU A 130 -1.17 9.85 -19.41
N ASP A 131 -1.37 8.68 -20.02
CA ASP A 131 -1.62 7.45 -19.27
C ASP A 131 -0.32 6.96 -18.61
N PRO A 132 -0.25 6.91 -17.26
CA PRO A 132 0.93 6.43 -16.56
C PRO A 132 1.10 4.91 -16.66
N VAL A 133 0.04 4.14 -16.95
CA VAL A 133 0.13 2.67 -16.96
C VAL A 133 1.08 2.21 -18.06
N GLY A 134 2.03 1.35 -17.71
CA GLY A 134 3.08 0.84 -18.60
C GLY A 134 4.35 1.70 -18.62
N LYS A 135 4.33 2.90 -18.03
CA LYS A 135 5.52 3.76 -17.91
C LYS A 135 6.46 3.25 -16.81
N ILE A 136 7.71 3.68 -16.87
CA ILE A 136 8.75 3.27 -15.92
C ILE A 136 9.03 4.41 -14.94
N LEU A 137 8.92 4.10 -13.65
CA LEU A 137 9.44 4.90 -12.55
C LEU A 137 10.77 4.29 -12.13
N ASN A 138 11.81 5.12 -12.05
CA ASN A 138 13.07 4.71 -11.45
C ASN A 138 13.06 5.07 -9.97
N MET A 139 12.92 4.06 -9.12
CA MET A 139 12.98 4.16 -7.67
C MET A 139 13.74 2.93 -7.20
N ASN A 140 15.02 3.11 -6.87
CA ASN A 140 16.02 2.04 -6.59
C ASN A 140 16.14 0.94 -7.67
N GLY A 141 15.78 1.27 -8.90
CA GLY A 141 15.69 0.38 -10.05
C GLY A 141 14.46 0.72 -10.89
N PRO A 142 14.39 0.25 -12.15
CA PRO A 142 13.24 0.47 -13.00
C PRO A 142 12.04 -0.33 -12.48
N ARG A 143 10.90 0.33 -12.34
CA ARG A 143 9.62 -0.29 -11.95
C ARG A 143 8.49 0.17 -12.85
N LYS A 144 7.72 -0.77 -13.38
CA LYS A 144 6.60 -0.46 -14.27
C LYS A 144 5.35 -0.07 -13.48
N VAL A 145 4.70 1.03 -13.86
CA VAL A 145 3.38 1.37 -13.32
C VAL A 145 2.35 0.39 -13.87
N VAL A 146 1.70 -0.37 -12.99
CA VAL A 146 0.64 -1.32 -13.38
C VAL A 146 -0.76 -0.84 -13.04
N GLY A 147 -0.89 0.20 -12.21
CA GLY A 147 -2.19 0.75 -11.85
C GLY A 147 -2.13 2.15 -11.27
N VAL A 148 -3.27 2.85 -11.39
CA VAL A 148 -3.54 4.13 -10.73
C VAL A 148 -4.67 3.90 -9.73
N VAL A 149 -4.44 4.25 -8.47
CA VAL A 149 -5.41 4.07 -7.37
C VAL A 149 -5.94 5.41 -6.87
N GLY A 150 -7.08 5.38 -6.18
CA GLY A 150 -7.67 6.55 -5.54
C GLY A 150 -6.71 7.24 -4.56
N ASP A 151 -6.91 8.55 -4.38
CA ASP A 151 -6.15 9.33 -3.42
C ASP A 151 -6.59 9.00 -2.00
N VAL A 152 -5.64 8.68 -1.12
CA VAL A 152 -5.88 8.49 0.31
C VAL A 152 -5.46 9.75 1.06
N LYS A 153 -6.21 10.10 2.11
CA LYS A 153 -5.85 11.17 3.05
C LYS A 153 -5.16 10.58 4.29
N PRO A 154 -3.83 10.54 4.36
CA PRO A 154 -3.14 9.73 5.34
C PRO A 154 -3.39 10.18 6.79
N ASN A 155 -3.34 11.48 7.07
CA ASN A 155 -3.53 11.99 8.44
C ASN A 155 -4.96 12.50 8.71
N GLY A 156 -5.95 11.90 8.04
CA GLY A 156 -7.36 12.26 8.21
C GLY A 156 -7.77 13.54 7.47
N PHE A 157 -8.87 14.13 7.92
CA PHE A 157 -9.67 15.10 7.15
C PHE A 157 -8.94 16.38 6.73
N GLU A 158 -7.98 16.83 7.53
CA GLU A 158 -7.21 18.07 7.29
C GLU A 158 -5.90 17.83 6.50
N SER A 159 -5.59 16.56 6.19
CA SER A 159 -4.35 16.23 5.49
C SER A 159 -4.44 16.52 3.99
N LEU A 160 -3.38 17.13 3.46
CA LEU A 160 -3.22 17.30 2.03
C LEU A 160 -3.01 15.93 1.38
N VAL A 161 -3.67 15.69 0.25
CA VAL A 161 -3.36 14.56 -0.61
C VAL A 161 -1.95 14.77 -1.16
N VAL A 162 -1.07 13.81 -0.93
CA VAL A 162 0.33 13.83 -1.38
C VAL A 162 0.57 12.76 -2.46
N PRO A 163 1.57 12.90 -3.33
CA PRO A 163 1.98 11.84 -4.24
C PRO A 163 2.39 10.56 -3.48
N GLU A 164 1.79 9.43 -3.84
CA GLU A 164 2.08 8.13 -3.24
C GLU A 164 2.44 7.08 -4.29
N ILE A 165 3.43 6.26 -3.96
CA ILE A 165 3.84 5.07 -4.69
C ILE A 165 3.57 3.86 -3.80
N TYR A 166 2.79 2.92 -4.31
CA TYR A 166 2.58 1.63 -3.69
C TYR A 166 3.48 0.60 -4.36
N VAL A 167 4.08 -0.28 -3.57
CA VAL A 167 4.95 -1.37 -4.04
C VAL A 167 4.48 -2.71 -3.48
N PRO A 168 4.56 -3.81 -4.24
CA PRO A 168 4.32 -5.14 -3.68
C PRO A 168 5.29 -5.40 -2.54
N PHE A 169 4.79 -5.81 -1.38
CA PHE A 169 5.66 -6.06 -0.21
C PHE A 169 6.74 -7.13 -0.49
N ARG A 170 6.46 -8.10 -1.38
CA ARG A 170 7.41 -9.13 -1.85
C ARG A 170 8.52 -8.59 -2.77
N GLN A 171 8.47 -7.32 -3.16
CA GLN A 171 9.51 -6.59 -3.90
C GLN A 171 10.13 -5.45 -3.07
N TRP A 172 9.66 -5.26 -1.83
CA TRP A 172 10.06 -4.16 -0.95
C TRP A 172 10.68 -4.61 0.36
N TYR A 173 10.26 -5.77 0.88
CA TYR A 173 10.74 -6.39 2.12
C TYR A 173 10.81 -5.43 3.32
N PRO A 174 9.67 -4.84 3.73
CA PRO A 174 9.65 -3.86 4.81
C PRO A 174 10.08 -4.46 6.16
N VAL A 175 10.66 -3.61 7.01
CA VAL A 175 11.22 -4.00 8.32
C VAL A 175 10.15 -4.38 9.35
N GLY A 176 8.98 -3.76 9.28
CA GLY A 176 7.80 -4.03 10.14
C GLY A 176 6.52 -3.98 9.33
N LEU A 177 5.43 -4.52 9.89
CA LEU A 177 4.15 -4.66 9.20
C LEU A 177 3.00 -4.30 10.11
N GLN A 178 1.96 -3.74 9.51
CA GLN A 178 0.63 -3.60 10.08
C GLN A 178 -0.28 -4.59 9.35
N LEU A 179 -0.86 -5.52 10.09
CA LEU A 179 -1.96 -6.35 9.62
C LEU A 179 -3.25 -5.54 9.70
N ILE A 180 -3.96 -5.48 8.59
CA ILE A 180 -5.28 -4.88 8.46
C ILE A 180 -6.28 -6.01 8.29
N VAL A 181 -7.32 -6.06 9.12
CA VAL A 181 -8.39 -7.05 9.03
C VAL A 181 -9.72 -6.33 8.95
N ARG A 182 -10.47 -6.60 7.87
CA ARG A 182 -11.88 -6.22 7.77
C ARG A 182 -12.73 -7.30 8.43
N THR A 183 -13.60 -6.89 9.33
CA THR A 183 -14.44 -7.77 10.13
C THR A 183 -15.91 -7.66 9.74
N ASP A 184 -16.73 -8.62 10.14
CA ASP A 184 -18.18 -8.42 10.14
C ASP A 184 -18.61 -7.37 11.19
N GLU A 185 -19.80 -6.80 11.00
CA GLU A 185 -20.46 -5.94 11.99
C GLU A 185 -20.79 -6.76 13.23
N GLY A 186 -19.90 -6.75 14.23
CA GLY A 186 -20.10 -7.46 15.50
C GLY A 186 -18.82 -7.91 16.19
N SER A 187 -17.72 -8.06 15.44
CA SER A 187 -16.46 -8.61 15.96
C SER A 187 -15.59 -7.58 16.70
N LYS A 188 -16.11 -6.93 17.75
CA LYS A 188 -15.33 -6.03 18.62
C LYS A 188 -14.21 -6.72 19.43
N ASN A 189 -14.13 -8.06 19.41
CA ASN A 189 -13.20 -8.86 20.21
C ASN A 189 -12.08 -9.56 19.41
N LEU A 190 -11.83 -9.21 18.15
CA LEU A 190 -10.77 -9.88 17.38
C LEU A 190 -9.34 -9.50 17.81
N ALA A 191 -9.15 -8.33 18.41
CA ALA A 191 -7.83 -7.85 18.81
C ALA A 191 -7.17 -8.70 19.93
N SER A 192 -7.95 -9.44 20.74
CA SER A 192 -7.41 -10.28 21.82
C SER A 192 -6.94 -11.67 21.36
N ASN A 193 -7.17 -12.04 20.10
CA ASN A 193 -6.84 -13.37 19.55
C ASN A 193 -5.75 -13.33 18.44
N LEU A 194 -5.17 -12.15 18.18
CA LEU A 194 -4.06 -11.91 17.25
C LEU A 194 -2.74 -11.84 18.01
#